data_AF-B2UIN8-F1
#
_entry.id   AF-B2UIN8-F1
#
_cell.length_a   1.000
_cell.length_b   1.000
_cell.length_c   1.000
_cell.angle_alpha   90.00
_cell.angle_beta   90.00
_cell.angle_gamma   90.00
#
_symmetry.space_group_name_H-M   'P 1'
#
loop_
_entity.id
_entity.type
_entity.pdbx_description
1 polymer ?
#
loop_
_entity_poly.entity_id
_entity_poly.type
_entity_poly.pdbx_seq_one_letter_code
_entity_poly.pdbx_strand_id
1 'polypeptide(L)'
;MGQMGAWDAVGLVVSLACLCTVATGFVWFMHHMSPARVLDRLAQGCGAAWLEHLRWTRKDFVSSLRMREEAYSELDGAKLDLADEFLRDDLHRLGGLAGAW
;
A
#
# COMPACT_ATOMS: atom_id res chain seq x y z
N MET A 1 2.11 61.61 -8.59
CA MET A 1 1.06 60.63 -8.25
C MET A 1 0.28 60.34 -9.52
N GLY A 2 0.69 59.29 -10.24
CA GLY A 2 0.17 58.99 -11.58
C GLY A 2 -1.29 58.54 -11.51
N GLN A 3 -2.14 59.10 -12.37
CA GLN A 3 -3.51 58.66 -12.57
C GLN A 3 -3.48 57.20 -13.03
N MET A 4 -3.90 56.26 -12.17
CA MET A 4 -4.18 54.89 -12.59
C MET A 4 -5.31 54.95 -13.62
N GLY A 5 -5.07 54.39 -14.80
CA GLY A 5 -6.11 54.29 -15.82
C GLY A 5 -7.25 53.44 -15.28
N ALA A 6 -8.50 53.78 -15.62
CA ALA A 6 -9.67 52.99 -15.21
C ALA A 6 -9.52 51.49 -15.55
N TRP A 7 -8.78 51.19 -16.62
CA TRP A 7 -8.42 49.83 -17.03
C TRP A 7 -7.47 49.09 -16.08
N ASP A 8 -6.54 49.79 -15.42
CA ASP A 8 -5.63 49.20 -14.43
C ASP A 8 -6.37 48.81 -13.16
N ALA A 9 -7.34 49.64 -12.74
CA ALA A 9 -8.20 49.36 -11.61
C ALA A 9 -9.11 48.14 -11.87
N VAL A 10 -9.67 48.04 -13.07
CA VAL A 10 -10.47 46.87 -13.49
C VAL A 10 -9.61 45.60 -13.53
N GLY A 11 -8.40 45.68 -14.10
CA GLY A 11 -7.46 44.55 -14.13
C GLY A 11 -7.10 44.06 -12.72
N LEU A 12 -6.85 44.97 -11.79
CA LEU A 12 -6.58 44.63 -10.39
C LEU A 12 -7.76 43.92 -9.73
N VAL A 13 -8.98 44.44 -9.89
CA VAL A 13 -10.19 43.83 -9.30
C VAL A 13 -10.44 42.42 -9.85
N VAL A 14 -10.28 42.22 -11.16
CA VAL A 14 -10.45 40.90 -11.79
C VAL A 14 -9.37 39.93 -11.31
N SER A 15 -8.11 40.38 -11.22
CA SER A 15 -7.02 39.55 -10.72
C SER A 15 -7.22 39.12 -9.27
N LEU A 16 -7.71 40.04 -8.43
CA LEU A 16 -8.01 39.78 -7.02
C LEU A 16 -9.17 38.78 -6.88
N ALA A 17 -10.23 38.96 -7.66
CA ALA A 17 -11.36 38.05 -7.69
C ALA A 17 -10.94 36.63 -8.13
N CYS A 18 -10.09 36.53 -9.15
CA CYS A 18 -9.54 35.26 -9.61
C CYS A 18 -8.66 34.58 -8.54
N LEU A 19 -7.83 35.35 -7.84
CA LEU A 19 -7.06 34.83 -6.71
C LEU A 19 -7.95 34.33 -5.58
N CYS A 20 -9.02 35.06 -5.25
CA CYS A 20 -9.96 34.66 -4.22
C CYS A 20 -10.70 33.36 -4.58
N THR A 21 -11.12 33.18 -5.83
CA THR A 21 -11.79 31.94 -6.26
C THR A 21 -10.84 30.76 -6.25
N VAL A 22 -9.59 30.94 -6.71
CA VAL A 22 -8.56 29.89 -6.64
C VAL A 22 -8.25 29.52 -5.20
N ALA A 23 -8.07 30.51 -4.31
CA ALA A 23 -7.79 30.26 -2.89
C ALA A 23 -8.94 29.50 -2.21
N THR A 24 -10.18 29.90 -2.47
CA THR A 24 -11.36 29.26 -1.89
C THR A 24 -11.54 27.84 -2.42
N GLY A 25 -11.33 27.63 -3.72
CA GLY A 25 -11.34 26.31 -4.35
C GLY A 25 -10.25 25.40 -3.79
N PHE A 26 -9.05 25.94 -3.55
CA PHE A 26 -7.93 25.21 -2.96
C PHE A 26 -8.21 24.79 -1.51
N VAL A 27 -8.76 25.69 -0.68
CA VAL A 27 -9.16 25.38 0.69
C VAL A 27 -10.27 24.33 0.71
N TRP A 28 -11.27 24.46 -0.16
CA TRP A 28 -12.34 23.48 -0.28
C TRP A 28 -11.81 22.11 -0.72
N PHE A 29 -10.90 22.08 -1.70
CA PHE A 29 -10.23 20.86 -2.16
C PHE A 29 -9.41 20.20 -1.05
N MET A 30 -8.60 20.96 -0.32
CA MET A 30 -7.81 20.49 0.83
C MET A 30 -8.71 19.97 1.97
N HIS A 31 -9.87 20.60 2.19
CA HIS A 31 -10.84 20.14 3.18
C HIS A 31 -11.53 18.83 2.74
N HIS A 32 -11.80 18.66 1.44
CA HIS A 32 -12.41 17.42 0.92
C HIS A 32 -11.42 16.26 0.86
N MET A 33 -10.18 16.54 0.46
CA MET A 33 -9.04 15.62 0.53
C MET A 33 -8.50 15.59 1.96
N SER A 34 -9.29 15.11 2.94
CA SER A 34 -8.75 14.93 4.28
C SER A 34 -7.62 13.89 4.22
N PRO A 35 -6.35 14.27 4.44
CA PRO A 35 -5.21 13.35 4.28
C PRO A 35 -5.36 12.12 5.20
N ALA A 36 -6.03 12.29 6.34
CA ALA A 36 -6.38 11.21 7.26
C ALA A 36 -7.19 10.08 6.58
N ARG A 37 -8.22 10.39 5.78
CA ARG A 37 -9.03 9.34 5.10
C ARG A 37 -8.26 8.62 4.00
N VAL A 38 -7.35 9.32 3.32
CA VAL A 38 -6.50 8.69 2.29
C VAL A 38 -5.48 7.77 2.96
N LEU A 39 -4.86 8.22 4.05
CA LEU A 39 -3.95 7.41 4.86
C LEU A 39 -4.65 6.20 5.48
N ASP A 40 -5.85 6.37 6.02
CA ASP A 40 -6.65 5.26 6.56
C ASP A 40 -7.00 4.23 5.48
N ARG A 41 -7.37 4.67 4.27
CA ARG A 41 -7.63 3.76 3.14
C ARG A 41 -6.37 3.04 2.69
N LEU A 42 -5.23 3.72 2.64
CA LEU A 42 -3.94 3.11 2.32
C LEU A 42 -3.51 2.11 3.41
N ALA A 43 -3.70 2.45 4.69
CA ALA A 43 -3.43 1.56 5.81
C ALA A 43 -4.33 0.32 5.80
N GLN A 44 -5.62 0.50 5.52
CA GLN A 44 -6.57 -0.60 5.34
C GLN A 44 -6.19 -1.51 4.15
N GLY A 45 -5.79 -0.91 3.02
CA GLY A 45 -5.32 -1.65 1.85
C GLY A 45 -4.03 -2.43 2.12
N CYS A 46 -3.09 -1.81 2.84
CA CYS A 46 -1.82 -2.44 3.23
C CYS A 46 -2.07 -3.62 4.19
N GLY A 47 -2.93 -3.46 5.19
CA GLY A 47 -3.31 -4.52 6.11
C GLY A 47 -4.01 -5.69 5.42
N ALA A 48 -4.89 -5.42 4.45
CA ALA A 48 -5.56 -6.46 3.67
C ALA A 48 -4.58 -7.23 2.77
N ALA A 49 -3.71 -6.52 2.05
CA ALA A 49 -2.67 -7.14 1.21
C ALA A 49 -1.69 -7.98 2.04
N TRP A 50 -1.34 -7.52 3.23
CA TRP A 50 -0.49 -8.25 4.17
C TRP A 50 -1.16 -9.53 4.70
N LEU A 51 -2.44 -9.44 5.08
CA LEU A 51 -3.22 -10.62 5.49
C LEU A 51 -3.35 -11.64 4.37
N GLU A 52 -3.56 -11.18 3.14
CA GLU A 52 -3.57 -12.05 1.97
C GLU A 52 -2.21 -12.71 1.77
N HIS A 53 -1.12 -11.94 1.81
CA HIS A 53 0.24 -12.47 1.71
C HIS A 53 0.52 -13.55 2.76
N LEU A 54 0.19 -13.31 4.03
CA LEU A 54 0.32 -14.29 5.11
C LEU A 54 -0.49 -15.58 4.86
N ARG A 55 -1.70 -15.46 4.30
CA ARG A 55 -2.52 -16.63 3.95
C ARG A 55 -1.88 -17.45 2.84
N TRP A 56 -1.32 -16.80 1.82
CA TRP A 56 -0.59 -17.46 0.75
C TRP A 56 0.64 -18.19 1.28
N THR A 57 1.51 -17.50 2.04
CA THR A 57 2.72 -18.13 2.59
C THR A 57 2.40 -19.30 3.52
N ARG A 58 1.33 -19.20 4.32
CA ARG A 58 0.88 -20.32 5.16
C ARG A 58 0.41 -21.52 4.32
N LYS A 59 -0.28 -21.26 3.20
CA LYS A 59 -0.73 -22.32 2.29
C LYS A 59 0.46 -23.03 1.64
N ASP A 60 1.48 -22.28 1.24
CA ASP A 60 2.71 -22.82 0.65
C ASP A 60 3.42 -23.73 1.67
N PHE A 61 3.59 -23.27 2.91
CA PHE A 61 4.17 -24.09 3.99
C PHE A 61 3.43 -25.41 4.22
N VAL A 62 2.09 -25.39 4.23
CA VAL A 62 1.27 -26.61 4.38
C VAL A 62 1.43 -27.52 3.16
N SER A 63 1.57 -26.96 1.96
CA SER A 63 1.85 -27.73 0.74
C SER A 63 3.21 -28.44 0.82
N SER A 64 4.24 -27.75 1.31
CA SER A 64 5.59 -28.29 1.49
C SER A 64 5.60 -29.42 2.56
N LEU A 65 4.83 -29.27 3.65
CA LEU A 65 4.63 -30.35 4.62
C LEU A 65 4.00 -31.59 4.00
N ARG A 66 2.96 -31.41 3.18
CA ARG A 66 2.32 -32.52 2.47
C ARG A 66 3.27 -33.22 1.51
N MET A 67 4.08 -32.45 0.77
CA MET A 67 5.10 -33.01 -0.12
C MET A 67 6.11 -33.88 0.64
N ARG A 68 6.49 -33.47 1.85
CA ARG A 68 7.35 -34.26 2.74
C ARG A 68 6.68 -35.56 3.20
N GLU A 69 5.41 -35.52 3.59
CA GLU A 69 4.64 -36.72 3.94
C GLU A 69 4.55 -37.71 2.77
N GLU A 70 4.26 -37.20 1.56
CA GLU A 70 4.23 -38.00 0.33
C GLU A 70 5.60 -38.64 0.06
N ALA A 71 6.69 -37.88 0.14
CA ALA A 71 8.05 -38.40 -0.03
C ALA A 71 8.39 -39.49 1.00
N TYR A 72 7.97 -39.31 2.26
CA TYR A 72 8.16 -40.30 3.32
C TYR A 72 7.42 -41.60 3.02
N SER A 73 6.20 -41.49 2.48
CA SER A 73 5.38 -42.65 2.10
C SER A 73 5.94 -43.40 0.90
N GLU A 74 6.58 -42.69 -0.03
CA GLU A 74 7.20 -43.23 -1.25
C GLU A 74 8.62 -43.76 -1.01
N LEU A 75 9.19 -43.51 0.19
CA LEU A 75 10.59 -43.75 0.52
C LEU A 75 11.56 -43.07 -0.47
N ASP A 76 11.14 -41.93 -1.03
CA ASP A 76 11.92 -41.15 -1.97
C ASP A 76 12.74 -40.09 -1.22
N GLY A 77 14.01 -40.43 -0.99
CA GLY A 77 14.95 -39.54 -0.29
C GLY A 77 15.21 -38.21 -1.01
N ALA A 78 15.22 -38.20 -2.35
CA ALA A 78 15.46 -36.98 -3.11
C ALA A 78 14.27 -36.01 -3.02
N LYS A 79 13.04 -36.55 -3.06
CA LYS A 79 11.82 -35.78 -2.84
C LYS A 79 11.72 -35.28 -1.40
N LEU A 80 12.24 -36.03 -0.43
CA LEU A 80 12.31 -35.63 0.98
C LEU A 80 13.24 -34.43 1.17
N ASP A 81 14.45 -34.49 0.61
CA ASP A 81 15.43 -33.39 0.68
C ASP A 81 14.86 -32.10 0.06
N LEU A 82 14.20 -32.22 -1.09
CA LEU A 82 13.54 -31.10 -1.76
C LEU A 82 12.39 -30.51 -0.93
N ALA A 83 11.58 -31.37 -0.30
CA ALA A 83 10.50 -30.92 0.58
C ALA A 83 11.02 -30.20 1.83
N ASP A 84 12.14 -30.65 2.39
CA ASP A 84 12.79 -30.01 3.54
C ASP A 84 13.43 -28.67 3.17
N GLU A 85 13.97 -28.52 1.95
CA GLU A 85 14.43 -27.22 1.44
C GLU A 85 13.28 -26.22 1.33
N PHE A 86 12.16 -26.61 0.71
CA PHE A 86 10.98 -25.75 0.62
C PHE A 86 10.40 -25.40 2.00
N LEU A 87 10.36 -26.35 2.93
CA LEU A 87 9.93 -26.08 4.30
C LEU A 87 10.80 -25.05 5.00
N ARG A 88 12.12 -25.09 4.80
CA ARG A 88 13.04 -24.12 5.39
C ARG A 88 12.81 -22.73 4.81
N ASP A 89 12.63 -22.62 3.49
CA ASP A 89 12.34 -21.36 2.82
C ASP A 89 11.00 -20.77 3.25
N ASP A 90 9.95 -21.59 3.32
CA ASP A 90 8.62 -21.17 3.77
C ASP A 90 8.63 -20.75 5.24
N LEU A 91 9.38 -21.45 6.10
CA LEU A 91 9.55 -21.07 7.49
C LEU A 91 10.35 -19.77 7.62
N HIS A 92 11.37 -19.56 6.80
CA HIS A 92 12.13 -18.31 6.77
C HIS A 92 11.26 -17.14 6.31
N ARG A 93 10.41 -17.35 5.30
CA ARG A 93 9.41 -16.37 4.88
C ARG A 93 8.44 -16.06 6.01
N LEU A 94 7.80 -17.07 6.62
CA LEU A 94 6.87 -16.87 7.74
C LEU A 94 7.53 -16.19 8.95
N GLY A 95 8.77 -16.57 9.29
CA GLY A 95 9.55 -15.97 10.38
C GLY A 95 9.99 -14.54 10.08
N GLY A 96 10.37 -14.24 8.84
CA GLY A 96 10.63 -12.89 8.36
C GLY A 96 9.38 -12.01 8.43
N LEU A 97 8.20 -12.55 8.13
CA LEU A 97 6.92 -11.85 8.27
C LEU A 97 6.57 -11.58 9.74
N ALA A 98 6.99 -12.43 10.68
CA ALA A 98 6.79 -12.21 12.11
C ALA A 98 7.69 -11.08 12.68
N GLY A 99 8.84 -10.82 12.07
CA GLY A 99 9.77 -9.75 12.45
C GLY A 99 9.55 -8.41 11.73
N ALA A 100 8.63 -8.36 10.76
CA ALA A 100 8.33 -7.17 9.95
C ALA A 100 7.17 -6.30 10.51
N TRP A 101 6.69 -6.62 11.72
CA TRP A 101 5.66 -5.87 12.45
C TRP A 101 6.26 -4.82 13.39
#